data_AF-A0A202E6S0-F1
#
_entry.id   AF-A0A202E6S0-F1
#
_cell.length_a   1.000
_cell.length_b   1.000
_cell.length_c   1.000
_cell.angle_alpha   90.00
_cell.angle_beta   90.00
_cell.angle_gamma   90.00
#
_symmetry.space_group_name_H-M   'P 1'
#
loop_
_entity.id
_entity.type
_entity.pdbx_description
1 polymer ?
#
loop_
_entity_poly.entity_id
_entity_poly.type
_entity_poly.pdbx_seq_one_letter_code
_entity_poly.pdbx_strand_id
1 'polypeptide(L)'
;MTNQTNQQLGAITRRSCLGVIGGAVVGSATATATAKSDFETVTVAEDTREVVFVDDGETLENVTYDVTAAGAGVSIVAVETDWTIRNVAIHGTVEMGDNSVFSVGDTDGGTSRIENVWLGDGDDYQQKGATGFWTPPSHDGHLEIERVNVQSLSDNAFYCSPPGRAGGGTVAFRDCYAANCWVAQYRLAAGTIDNCVASVTDSRPYRQGRGVWAWNPGTVEVVDSEFDMNGHHYSFRAGANGEPSHMTITDTEWDDGFNGGWTEQSGSTIAFESGNGTNPQNQVPDGCPTSAGDVFA
;
A
#
# COMPACT_ATOMS: atom_id res chain seq x y z
N MET A 1 -19.57 41.84 -5.51
CA MET A 1 -19.23 41.16 -6.77
C MET A 1 -19.25 39.67 -6.47
N THR A 2 -20.24 39.04 -7.08
CA THR A 2 -20.65 37.63 -6.98
C THR A 2 -19.57 36.70 -7.52
N ASN A 3 -19.43 35.52 -6.90
CA ASN A 3 -19.61 34.24 -7.60
C ASN A 3 -19.80 33.12 -6.58
N GLN A 4 -21.08 32.74 -6.44
CA GLN A 4 -21.48 31.41 -6.04
C GLN A 4 -21.14 30.46 -7.19
N THR A 5 -20.44 29.38 -6.88
CA THR A 5 -20.60 28.13 -7.63
C THR A 5 -20.60 27.00 -6.61
N ASN A 6 -21.78 26.79 -6.02
CA ASN A 6 -22.16 25.47 -5.52
C ASN A 6 -22.25 24.55 -6.74
N GLN A 7 -21.35 23.58 -6.84
CA GLN A 7 -21.62 22.36 -7.60
C GLN A 7 -21.52 21.17 -6.66
N GLN A 8 -22.72 20.70 -6.32
CA GLN A 8 -23.10 19.37 -5.85
C GLN A 8 -21.98 18.32 -5.91
N LEU A 9 -21.32 18.10 -4.78
CA LEU A 9 -20.78 16.78 -4.45
C LEU A 9 -21.99 15.96 -3.98
N GLY A 10 -22.48 15.10 -4.88
CA GLY A 10 -23.47 14.11 -4.51
C GLY A 10 -22.83 13.16 -3.50
N ALA A 11 -23.22 13.28 -2.23
CA ALA A 11 -22.91 12.28 -1.23
C ALA A 11 -23.58 10.97 -1.66
N ILE A 12 -22.81 10.10 -2.31
CA ILE A 12 -23.19 8.72 -2.56
C ILE A 12 -22.99 7.99 -1.24
N THR A 13 -24.01 8.01 -0.39
CA THR A 13 -24.10 7.12 0.76
C THR A 13 -24.55 5.75 0.24
N ARG A 14 -23.62 4.87 -0.15
CA ARG A 14 -23.94 3.51 -0.60
C ARG A 14 -24.00 2.57 0.60
N ARG A 15 -25.19 2.50 1.18
CA ARG A 15 -25.65 1.31 1.91
C ARG A 15 -25.64 0.11 0.97
N SER A 16 -24.90 -0.94 1.35
CA SER A 16 -25.12 -2.34 0.98
C SER A 16 -25.27 -2.63 -0.52
N CYS A 17 -24.18 -3.00 -1.20
CA CYS A 17 -24.25 -3.70 -2.48
C CYS A 17 -24.67 -5.17 -2.28
N LEU A 18 -25.94 -5.40 -1.91
CA LEU A 18 -26.61 -6.70 -2.09
C LEU A 18 -28.06 -6.44 -2.55
N GLY A 19 -28.20 -6.18 -3.85
CA GLY A 19 -29.47 -6.17 -4.55
C GLY A 19 -29.59 -7.39 -5.46
N VAL A 20 -29.93 -8.56 -4.92
CA VAL A 20 -30.44 -9.67 -5.75
C VAL A 20 -31.96 -9.72 -5.63
N ILE A 21 -32.63 -9.09 -6.59
CA ILE A 21 -34.03 -9.35 -6.93
C ILE A 21 -34.00 -10.11 -8.25
N GLY A 22 -34.47 -11.37 -8.28
CA GLY A 22 -34.87 -11.98 -9.54
C GLY A 22 -34.91 -13.50 -9.61
N GLY A 23 -36.09 -14.08 -9.33
CA GLY A 23 -36.68 -15.12 -10.20
C GLY A 23 -36.24 -16.57 -9.99
N ALA A 24 -37.13 -17.38 -9.42
CA ALA A 24 -37.06 -18.84 -9.49
C ALA A 24 -37.13 -19.34 -10.94
N VAL A 25 -36.17 -20.17 -11.36
CA VAL A 25 -36.32 -21.12 -12.47
C VAL A 25 -35.75 -22.47 -12.03
N VAL A 26 -36.63 -23.47 -11.96
CA VAL A 26 -36.29 -24.89 -11.75
C VAL A 26 -35.67 -25.43 -13.05
N GLY A 27 -34.44 -25.94 -12.97
CA GLY A 27 -33.80 -26.63 -14.09
C GLY A 27 -32.43 -27.20 -13.71
N SER A 28 -32.34 -28.52 -13.59
CA SER A 28 -31.11 -29.24 -13.26
C SER A 28 -30.11 -29.21 -14.42
N ALA A 29 -29.01 -28.48 -14.26
CA ALA A 29 -27.79 -28.65 -15.03
C ALA A 29 -26.60 -28.44 -14.09
N THR A 30 -25.73 -29.44 -13.97
CA THR A 30 -24.40 -29.30 -13.34
C THR A 30 -23.53 -28.42 -14.23
N ALA A 31 -23.67 -27.11 -14.07
CA ALA A 31 -22.67 -26.15 -14.46
C ALA A 31 -21.74 -25.97 -13.26
N THR A 32 -20.44 -26.21 -13.45
CA THR A 32 -19.40 -25.61 -12.61
C THR A 32 -19.52 -24.10 -12.77
N ALA A 33 -20.35 -23.49 -11.93
CA ALA A 33 -20.38 -22.05 -11.76
C ALA A 33 -19.08 -21.67 -11.04
N THR A 34 -18.09 -21.23 -11.80
CA THR A 34 -17.09 -20.33 -11.25
C THR A 34 -17.89 -19.13 -10.75
N ALA A 35 -18.02 -18.99 -9.43
CA ALA A 35 -18.61 -17.79 -8.85
C ALA A 35 -17.64 -16.66 -9.20
N LYS A 36 -17.89 -15.98 -10.32
CA LYS A 36 -17.29 -14.69 -10.57
C LYS A 36 -17.87 -13.81 -9.46
N SER A 37 -17.04 -13.42 -8.50
CA SER A 37 -17.43 -12.39 -7.54
C SER A 37 -17.96 -11.21 -8.36
N ASP A 38 -19.17 -10.77 -8.04
CA ASP A 38 -19.69 -9.55 -8.66
C ASP A 38 -18.77 -8.42 -8.20
N PHE A 39 -17.98 -7.88 -9.13
CA PHE A 39 -17.13 -6.72 -8.88
C PHE A 39 -17.67 -5.51 -9.63
N GLU A 40 -17.49 -4.33 -9.03
CA GLU A 40 -17.86 -3.05 -9.63
C GLU A 40 -16.65 -2.41 -10.32
N THR A 41 -16.90 -1.67 -11.41
CA THR A 41 -15.92 -0.73 -11.95
C THR A 41 -16.47 0.68 -11.83
N VAL A 42 -15.73 1.54 -11.14
CA VAL A 42 -15.98 2.98 -11.01
C VAL A 42 -15.03 3.70 -11.96
N THR A 43 -15.53 4.22 -13.07
CA THR A 43 -14.75 5.05 -13.99
C THR A 43 -14.65 6.47 -13.45
N VAL A 44 -13.43 6.94 -13.23
CA VAL A 44 -13.12 8.31 -12.84
C VAL A 44 -12.92 9.16 -14.09
N ALA A 45 -13.53 10.34 -14.13
CA ALA A 45 -13.48 11.21 -15.30
C ALA A 45 -12.13 11.95 -15.42
N GLU A 46 -11.84 12.43 -16.63
CA GLU A 46 -10.70 13.30 -16.91
C GLU A 46 -10.66 14.52 -15.97
N ASP A 47 -9.46 14.86 -15.48
CA ASP A 47 -9.21 15.95 -14.53
C ASP A 47 -10.04 15.88 -13.23
N THR A 48 -10.47 14.67 -12.83
CA THR A 48 -11.23 14.47 -11.57
C THR A 48 -10.55 13.51 -10.61
N ARG A 49 -10.76 13.76 -9.33
CA ARG A 49 -10.36 12.86 -8.25
C ARG A 49 -11.59 12.36 -7.52
N GLU A 50 -11.80 11.05 -7.53
CA GLU A 50 -12.80 10.41 -6.68
C GLU A 50 -12.27 10.33 -5.24
N VAL A 51 -13.11 10.65 -4.26
CA VAL A 51 -12.75 10.52 -2.84
C VAL A 51 -13.76 9.62 -2.16
N VAL A 52 -13.27 8.50 -1.64
CA VAL A 52 -14.06 7.44 -1.04
C VAL A 52 -13.72 7.40 0.44
N PHE A 53 -14.75 7.44 1.28
CA PHE A 53 -14.61 7.28 2.72
C PHE A 53 -15.07 5.88 3.11
N VAL A 54 -14.32 5.23 4.00
CA VAL A 54 -14.69 3.97 4.64
C VAL A 54 -14.75 4.27 6.14
N ASP A 55 -15.97 4.30 6.66
CA ASP A 55 -16.21 4.69 8.05
C ASP A 55 -15.98 3.49 9.01
N ASP A 56 -16.15 3.76 10.31
CA ASP A 56 -16.05 2.78 11.39
C ASP A 56 -16.82 1.47 11.10
N GLY A 57 -16.12 0.34 11.17
CA GLY A 57 -16.67 -0.99 10.92
C GLY A 57 -17.11 -1.28 9.48
N GLU A 58 -16.90 -0.35 8.54
CA GLU A 58 -17.31 -0.52 7.14
C GLU A 58 -16.36 -1.41 6.35
N THR A 59 -16.85 -1.93 5.23
CA THR A 59 -16.05 -2.69 4.28
C THR A 59 -16.17 -2.10 2.88
N LEU A 60 -15.03 -1.74 2.29
CA LEU A 60 -14.90 -1.46 0.87
C LEU A 60 -14.38 -2.72 0.18
N GLU A 61 -15.18 -3.34 -0.68
CA GLU A 61 -14.73 -4.56 -1.36
C GLU A 61 -15.21 -4.72 -2.79
N ASN A 62 -14.46 -5.54 -3.53
CA ASN A 62 -14.79 -6.01 -4.88
C ASN A 62 -15.00 -4.85 -5.88
N VAL A 63 -14.07 -3.90 -5.92
CA VAL A 63 -14.17 -2.72 -6.79
C VAL A 63 -12.87 -2.40 -7.53
N THR A 64 -12.98 -2.05 -8.80
CA THR A 64 -11.93 -1.41 -9.59
C THR A 64 -12.25 0.07 -9.73
N TYR A 65 -11.32 0.94 -9.35
CA TYR A 65 -11.33 2.35 -9.76
C TYR A 65 -10.51 2.48 -11.04
N ASP A 66 -11.19 2.76 -12.14
CA ASP A 66 -10.56 3.01 -13.45
C ASP A 66 -10.21 4.50 -13.55
N VAL A 67 -8.92 4.78 -13.44
CA VAL A 67 -8.31 6.12 -13.53
C VAL A 67 -7.50 6.27 -14.82
N THR A 68 -7.85 5.55 -15.88
CA THR A 68 -7.12 5.62 -17.17
C THR A 68 -7.32 6.94 -17.95
N ALA A 69 -8.27 7.78 -17.53
CA ALA A 69 -8.44 9.11 -18.09
C ALA A 69 -7.34 10.06 -17.61
N ALA A 70 -6.90 10.98 -18.48
CA ALA A 70 -5.87 11.97 -18.13
C ALA A 70 -6.30 12.83 -16.92
N GLY A 71 -5.38 13.13 -16.02
CA GLY A 71 -5.68 13.90 -14.81
C GLY A 71 -6.60 13.19 -13.80
N ALA A 72 -6.93 11.91 -14.01
CA ALA A 72 -7.80 11.16 -13.10
C ALA A 72 -7.03 10.62 -11.89
N GLY A 73 -7.72 10.48 -10.77
CA GLY A 73 -7.16 9.85 -9.57
C GLY A 73 -8.22 9.43 -8.57
N VAL A 74 -7.80 8.73 -7.54
CA VAL A 74 -8.70 8.29 -6.46
C VAL A 74 -7.99 8.38 -5.12
N SER A 75 -8.73 8.77 -4.09
CA SER A 75 -8.31 8.64 -2.70
C SER A 75 -9.32 7.85 -1.90
N ILE A 76 -8.86 6.78 -1.28
CA ILE A 76 -9.60 5.98 -0.33
C ILE A 76 -9.12 6.38 1.07
N VAL A 77 -10.04 6.85 1.90
CA VAL A 77 -9.78 7.36 3.24
C VAL A 77 -10.48 6.48 4.25
N ALA A 78 -9.71 5.80 5.10
CA ALA A 78 -10.19 4.91 6.15
C ALA A 78 -9.34 5.14 7.39
N VAL A 79 -9.73 6.10 8.24
CA VAL A 79 -8.93 6.53 9.39
C VAL A 79 -9.63 6.30 10.74
N GLU A 80 -10.84 5.74 10.72
CA GLU A 80 -11.57 5.33 11.93
C GLU A 80 -11.08 3.93 12.39
N THR A 81 -11.92 3.10 13.00
CA THR A 81 -11.53 1.78 13.51
C THR A 81 -12.29 0.63 12.84
N ASP A 82 -11.76 -0.59 12.99
CA ASP A 82 -12.40 -1.86 12.61
C ASP A 82 -12.91 -1.95 11.16
N TRP A 83 -12.36 -1.15 10.25
CA TRP A 83 -12.74 -1.15 8.84
C TRP A 83 -11.97 -2.20 8.04
N THR A 84 -12.49 -2.55 6.86
CA THR A 84 -11.83 -3.48 5.93
C THR A 84 -11.82 -2.94 4.50
N ILE A 85 -10.68 -3.03 3.82
CA ILE A 85 -10.53 -2.81 2.38
C ILE A 85 -10.07 -4.14 1.77
N ARG A 86 -10.84 -4.71 0.83
CA ARG A 86 -10.56 -6.04 0.28
C ARG A 86 -10.82 -6.10 -1.23
N ASN A 87 -9.94 -6.75 -2.00
CA ASN A 87 -10.18 -6.97 -3.43
C ASN A 87 -10.43 -5.63 -4.17
N VAL A 88 -9.49 -4.70 -4.02
CA VAL A 88 -9.59 -3.35 -4.62
C VAL A 88 -8.46 -3.15 -5.61
N ALA A 89 -8.80 -2.71 -6.83
CA ALA A 89 -7.81 -2.36 -7.83
C ALA A 89 -7.90 -0.89 -8.22
N ILE A 90 -6.74 -0.27 -8.40
CA ILE A 90 -6.58 1.02 -9.07
C ILE A 90 -5.99 0.73 -10.44
N HIS A 91 -6.76 0.95 -11.49
CA HIS A 91 -6.37 0.66 -12.87
C HIS A 91 -6.07 1.96 -13.62
N GLY A 92 -4.84 2.10 -14.12
CA GLY A 92 -4.32 3.33 -14.71
C GLY A 92 -3.33 4.06 -13.80
N THR A 93 -2.54 4.96 -14.39
CA THR A 93 -1.63 5.84 -13.66
C THR A 93 -2.43 6.90 -12.91
N VAL A 94 -2.13 7.11 -11.62
CA VAL A 94 -2.81 8.16 -10.84
C VAL A 94 -2.18 9.53 -11.10
N GLU A 95 -3.02 10.51 -11.45
CA GLU A 95 -2.61 11.91 -11.72
C GLU A 95 -3.19 12.87 -10.68
N MET A 96 -2.76 12.73 -9.43
CA MET A 96 -3.35 13.42 -8.27
C MET A 96 -2.37 14.24 -7.42
N GLY A 97 -1.22 14.64 -7.98
CA GLY A 97 -0.18 15.40 -7.29
C GLY A 97 0.40 14.63 -6.09
N ASP A 98 0.77 15.35 -5.03
CA ASP A 98 1.37 14.80 -3.81
C ASP A 98 0.36 14.18 -2.82
N ASN A 99 -0.82 13.82 -3.31
CA ASN A 99 -1.85 13.18 -2.50
C ASN A 99 -1.59 11.67 -2.35
N SER A 100 -2.18 11.08 -1.31
CA SER A 100 -2.19 9.64 -1.10
C SER A 100 -3.36 8.95 -1.81
N VAL A 101 -3.11 7.81 -2.43
CA VAL A 101 -4.16 6.93 -2.96
C VAL A 101 -4.93 6.29 -1.81
N PHE A 102 -4.23 5.83 -0.79
CA PHE A 102 -4.81 5.30 0.45
C PHE A 102 -4.34 6.13 1.64
N SER A 103 -5.28 6.75 2.35
CA SER A 103 -5.06 7.38 3.66
C SER A 103 -5.68 6.48 4.72
N VAL A 104 -4.87 5.65 5.34
CA VAL A 104 -5.34 4.52 6.16
C VAL A 104 -4.75 4.54 7.56
N GLY A 105 -5.60 4.39 8.57
CA GLY A 105 -5.21 4.33 9.97
C GLY A 105 -6.31 3.73 10.81
N ASP A 106 -5.91 3.13 11.92
CA ASP A 106 -6.80 2.77 13.01
C ASP A 106 -6.59 3.75 14.17
N THR A 107 -7.54 4.65 14.43
CA THR A 107 -7.39 5.74 15.41
C THR A 107 -8.28 5.63 16.64
N ASP A 108 -8.80 4.43 16.92
CA ASP A 108 -9.50 4.12 18.18
C ASP A 108 -8.90 2.87 18.86
N GLY A 109 -7.62 2.56 18.56
CA GLY A 109 -6.90 1.44 19.15
C GLY A 109 -7.34 0.04 18.73
N GLY A 110 -8.12 -0.09 17.65
CA GLY A 110 -8.65 -1.35 17.12
C GLY A 110 -7.71 -2.06 16.15
N THR A 111 -8.29 -2.88 15.26
CA THR A 111 -7.55 -3.53 14.18
C THR A 111 -8.30 -3.42 12.87
N SER A 112 -7.67 -2.74 11.91
CA SER A 112 -8.23 -2.53 10.57
C SER A 112 -7.41 -3.27 9.51
N ARG A 113 -8.05 -3.62 8.39
CA ARG A 113 -7.52 -4.61 7.44
C ARG A 113 -7.51 -4.11 6.00
N ILE A 114 -6.41 -4.37 5.31
CA ILE A 114 -6.26 -4.17 3.87
C ILE A 114 -5.79 -5.49 3.28
N GLU A 115 -6.53 -6.05 2.33
CA GLU A 115 -6.08 -7.26 1.67
C GLU A 115 -6.39 -7.31 0.18
N ASN A 116 -5.48 -7.94 -0.57
CA ASN A 116 -5.64 -8.19 -2.01
C ASN A 116 -5.90 -6.90 -2.80
N VAL A 117 -4.91 -6.01 -2.81
CA VAL A 117 -5.02 -4.68 -3.44
C VAL A 117 -3.97 -4.49 -4.53
N TRP A 118 -4.38 -3.93 -5.67
CA TRP A 118 -3.51 -3.58 -6.79
C TRP A 118 -3.40 -2.06 -6.98
N LEU A 119 -2.17 -1.54 -6.93
CA LEU A 119 -1.76 -0.19 -7.28
C LEU A 119 -0.41 -0.26 -8.04
N GLY A 120 -0.35 -1.08 -9.10
CA GLY A 120 0.92 -1.34 -9.80
C GLY A 120 1.21 -0.41 -10.99
N ASP A 121 0.22 0.33 -11.49
CA ASP A 121 0.43 1.20 -12.66
C ASP A 121 1.17 2.50 -12.29
N GLY A 122 1.17 2.88 -11.01
CA GLY A 122 1.97 3.98 -10.45
C GLY A 122 1.44 5.37 -10.79
N ASP A 123 2.36 6.32 -10.95
CA ASP A 123 2.07 7.70 -11.34
C ASP A 123 2.96 8.18 -12.50
N ASP A 124 2.52 9.25 -13.17
CA ASP A 124 3.24 9.89 -14.26
C ASP A 124 4.11 11.08 -13.82
N TYR A 125 4.30 11.27 -12.52
CA TYR A 125 5.12 12.36 -11.99
C TYR A 125 6.61 12.00 -12.01
N GLN A 126 7.43 12.97 -12.40
CA GLN A 126 8.88 12.82 -12.28
C GLN A 126 9.34 12.81 -10.83
N GLN A 127 8.74 13.61 -9.95
CA GLN A 127 9.05 13.67 -8.53
C GLN A 127 7.86 14.27 -7.78
N LYS A 128 7.70 13.92 -6.49
CA LYS A 128 6.67 14.49 -5.61
C LYS A 128 5.24 14.32 -6.14
N GLY A 129 4.97 13.19 -6.78
CA GLY A 129 3.64 12.74 -7.11
C GLY A 129 3.05 11.90 -5.99
N ALA A 130 2.25 10.92 -6.37
CA ALA A 130 1.36 10.26 -5.43
C ALA A 130 2.11 9.38 -4.43
N THR A 131 1.57 9.30 -3.22
CA THR A 131 1.95 8.30 -2.21
C THR A 131 0.96 7.13 -2.28
N GLY A 132 1.43 5.90 -2.18
CA GLY A 132 0.55 4.73 -2.26
C GLY A 132 -0.36 4.66 -1.04
N PHE A 133 0.25 4.36 0.10
CA PHE A 133 -0.40 4.32 1.41
C PHE A 133 0.24 5.35 2.33
N TRP A 134 -0.57 6.13 3.01
CA TRP A 134 -0.16 7.05 4.06
C TRP A 134 -0.93 6.75 5.34
N THR A 135 -0.19 6.59 6.43
CA THR A 135 -0.78 6.38 7.77
C THR A 135 -0.71 7.65 8.59
N PRO A 136 -1.84 8.14 9.15
CA PRO A 136 -1.86 9.40 9.88
C PRO A 136 -1.07 9.29 11.19
N PRO A 137 -0.51 10.41 11.70
CA PRO A 137 0.17 10.42 13.00
C PRO A 137 -0.70 9.97 14.17
N SER A 138 -2.02 10.09 14.07
CA SER A 138 -2.99 9.70 15.10
C SER A 138 -3.27 8.20 15.17
N HIS A 139 -2.78 7.40 14.21
CA HIS A 139 -2.96 5.94 14.25
C HIS A 139 -2.31 5.36 15.51
N ASP A 140 -3.14 4.71 16.34
CA ASP A 140 -2.77 4.14 17.64
C ASP A 140 -3.18 2.66 17.78
N GLY A 141 -3.95 2.12 16.83
CA GLY A 141 -4.29 0.70 16.74
C GLY A 141 -3.29 -0.16 15.95
N HIS A 142 -3.82 -1.17 15.26
CA HIS A 142 -3.06 -2.07 14.40
C HIS A 142 -3.62 -2.09 12.97
N LEU A 143 -2.75 -2.02 11.96
CA LEU A 143 -3.09 -2.27 10.56
C LEU A 143 -2.53 -3.61 10.11
N GLU A 144 -3.38 -4.48 9.58
CA GLU A 144 -2.99 -5.69 8.86
C GLU A 144 -3.07 -5.41 7.35
N ILE A 145 -1.93 -5.52 6.64
CA ILE A 145 -1.82 -5.26 5.20
C ILE A 145 -1.27 -6.52 4.52
N GLU A 146 -2.10 -7.17 3.72
CA GLU A 146 -1.81 -8.49 3.15
C GLU A 146 -2.03 -8.55 1.64
N ARG A 147 -1.13 -9.19 0.88
CA ARG A 147 -1.28 -9.32 -0.59
C ARG A 147 -1.54 -7.98 -1.27
N VAL A 148 -0.74 -6.97 -0.95
CA VAL A 148 -0.85 -5.65 -1.57
C VAL A 148 0.33 -5.42 -2.51
N ASN A 149 0.03 -5.01 -3.73
CA ASN A 149 1.01 -4.70 -4.76
C ASN A 149 1.00 -3.20 -5.08
N VAL A 150 2.11 -2.51 -4.82
CA VAL A 150 2.26 -1.07 -5.08
C VAL A 150 3.51 -0.83 -5.90
N GLN A 151 3.40 -0.14 -7.04
CA GLN A 151 4.57 0.10 -7.87
C GLN A 151 4.63 1.49 -8.49
N SER A 152 5.83 1.86 -8.91
CA SER A 152 6.08 2.95 -9.86
C SER A 152 5.60 4.33 -9.43
N LEU A 153 5.51 4.57 -8.12
CA LEU A 153 5.14 5.87 -7.56
C LEU A 153 6.35 6.78 -7.42
N SER A 154 6.15 8.06 -7.67
CA SER A 154 7.20 9.07 -7.52
C SER A 154 7.37 9.57 -6.09
N ASP A 155 6.72 8.95 -5.11
CA ASP A 155 6.95 9.12 -3.67
C ASP A 155 7.17 7.74 -2.97
N ASN A 156 6.49 7.43 -1.86
CA ASN A 156 6.58 6.15 -1.15
C ASN A 156 5.52 5.17 -1.66
N ALA A 157 5.80 3.86 -1.64
CA ALA A 157 4.74 2.85 -1.67
C ALA A 157 3.96 2.87 -0.35
N PHE A 158 4.61 2.51 0.76
CA PHE A 158 4.01 2.51 2.09
C PHE A 158 4.67 3.58 2.99
N TYR A 159 3.96 4.68 3.26
CA TYR A 159 4.37 5.75 4.16
C TYR A 159 3.64 5.65 5.51
N CYS A 160 4.11 4.71 6.32
CA CYS A 160 3.57 4.32 7.62
C CYS A 160 4.44 4.76 8.82
N SER A 161 5.41 5.66 8.62
CA SER A 161 6.24 6.20 9.71
C SER A 161 5.64 7.33 10.56
N PRO A 162 4.62 8.11 10.13
CA PRO A 162 4.09 9.19 10.96
C PRO A 162 3.61 8.81 12.38
N PRO A 163 3.02 7.63 12.63
CA PRO A 163 2.54 7.22 13.95
C PRO A 163 3.60 7.25 15.05
N GLY A 164 4.88 7.04 14.73
CA GLY A 164 5.98 7.07 15.71
C GLY A 164 6.16 8.40 16.44
N ARG A 165 5.52 9.48 15.97
CA ARG A 165 5.55 10.81 16.61
C ARG A 165 4.44 11.04 17.63
N ALA A 166 3.34 10.27 17.57
CA ALA A 166 2.16 10.53 18.38
C ALA A 166 1.40 9.24 18.73
N GLY A 167 0.63 8.69 17.78
CA GLY A 167 -0.31 7.60 18.06
C GLY A 167 0.36 6.28 18.45
N GLY A 168 1.55 5.99 17.92
CA GLY A 168 2.32 4.81 18.30
C GLY A 168 1.74 3.48 17.80
N GLY A 169 0.74 3.52 16.91
CA GLY A 169 0.16 2.33 16.27
C GLY A 169 1.17 1.54 15.43
N THR A 170 0.78 0.33 15.05
CA THR A 170 1.67 -0.65 14.40
C THR A 170 1.11 -1.12 13.07
N VAL A 171 1.99 -1.49 12.14
CA VAL A 171 1.60 -1.99 10.82
C VAL A 171 2.26 -3.35 10.55
N ALA A 172 1.48 -4.37 10.23
CA ALA A 172 1.97 -5.66 9.77
C ALA A 172 1.76 -5.80 8.27
N PHE A 173 2.84 -6.04 7.54
CA PHE A 173 2.81 -6.38 6.11
C PHE A 173 3.04 -7.88 5.95
N ARG A 174 2.19 -8.53 5.15
CA ARG A 174 2.36 -9.94 4.77
C ARG A 174 2.13 -10.16 3.29
N ASP A 175 2.96 -10.96 2.63
CA ASP A 175 2.78 -11.34 1.22
C ASP A 175 2.67 -10.11 0.28
N CYS A 176 3.32 -8.99 0.60
CA CYS A 176 3.21 -7.74 -0.15
C CYS A 176 4.35 -7.56 -1.16
N TYR A 177 4.09 -6.86 -2.25
CA TYR A 177 5.09 -6.49 -3.25
C TYR A 177 5.12 -4.98 -3.43
N ALA A 178 6.30 -4.37 -3.29
CA ALA A 178 6.51 -2.96 -3.55
C ALA A 178 7.71 -2.72 -4.46
N ALA A 179 7.51 -2.04 -5.60
CA ALA A 179 8.60 -1.83 -6.54
C ALA A 179 8.65 -0.44 -7.16
N ASN A 180 9.86 -0.01 -7.48
CA ASN A 180 10.10 1.20 -8.28
C ASN A 180 9.53 2.50 -7.68
N CYS A 181 9.24 2.55 -6.38
CA CYS A 181 8.88 3.81 -5.72
C CYS A 181 10.12 4.66 -5.39
N TRP A 182 10.00 5.99 -5.42
CA TRP A 182 11.14 6.89 -5.26
C TRP A 182 11.74 6.92 -3.85
N VAL A 183 10.91 7.08 -2.81
CA VAL A 183 11.41 7.44 -1.48
C VAL A 183 11.76 6.20 -0.67
N ALA A 184 10.81 5.27 -0.58
CA ALA A 184 10.95 3.96 0.04
C ALA A 184 9.81 3.03 -0.42
N GLN A 185 10.09 1.74 -0.46
CA GLN A 185 9.07 0.70 -0.64
C GLN A 185 8.27 0.56 0.67
N TYR A 186 8.97 0.28 1.78
CA TYR A 186 8.38 0.16 3.12
C TYR A 186 8.98 1.21 4.06
N ARG A 187 8.17 2.15 4.53
CA ARG A 187 8.61 3.16 5.50
C ARG A 187 7.67 3.17 6.69
N LEU A 188 8.16 2.78 7.85
CA LEU A 188 7.33 2.55 9.03
C LEU A 188 8.05 2.91 10.33
N ALA A 189 7.27 3.11 11.39
CA ALA A 189 7.77 3.44 12.72
C ALA A 189 7.80 2.24 13.67
N ALA A 190 6.84 1.33 13.56
CA ALA A 190 6.78 0.09 14.33
C ALA A 190 5.95 -0.94 13.58
N GLY A 191 6.36 -2.21 13.59
CA GLY A 191 5.63 -3.24 12.87
C GLY A 191 6.47 -4.38 12.32
N THR A 192 5.88 -5.13 11.40
CA THR A 192 6.47 -6.34 10.83
C THR A 192 6.35 -6.32 9.31
N ILE A 193 7.38 -6.82 8.64
CA ILE A 193 7.43 -7.07 7.20
C ILE A 193 7.75 -8.55 7.02
N ASP A 194 6.75 -9.34 6.63
CA ASP A 194 6.82 -10.81 6.57
C ASP A 194 6.49 -11.29 5.16
N ASN A 195 7.32 -12.16 4.58
CA ASN A 195 7.17 -12.65 3.21
C ASN A 195 6.88 -11.54 2.18
N CYS A 196 7.61 -10.43 2.28
CA CYS A 196 7.42 -9.27 1.42
C CYS A 196 8.59 -9.11 0.45
N VAL A 197 8.32 -8.47 -0.68
CA VAL A 197 9.34 -8.17 -1.68
C VAL A 197 9.42 -6.66 -1.94
N ALA A 198 10.63 -6.13 -1.86
CA ALA A 198 10.98 -4.81 -2.36
C ALA A 198 11.89 -4.94 -3.58
N SER A 199 11.57 -4.25 -4.68
CA SER A 199 12.46 -4.27 -5.85
C SER A 199 12.63 -2.92 -6.53
N VAL A 200 13.81 -2.72 -7.12
CA VAL A 200 14.10 -1.61 -8.03
C VAL A 200 14.57 -2.20 -9.35
N THR A 201 13.67 -2.28 -10.33
CA THR A 201 13.97 -2.72 -11.71
C THR A 201 13.97 -1.57 -12.71
N ASP A 202 13.56 -0.39 -12.27
CA ASP A 202 13.41 0.79 -13.10
C ASP A 202 14.61 1.74 -12.95
N SER A 203 15.36 1.89 -14.04
CA SER A 203 16.53 2.78 -14.08
C SER A 203 16.17 4.26 -14.23
N ARG A 204 14.88 4.62 -14.40
CA ARG A 204 14.45 6.02 -14.49
C ARG A 204 14.79 6.76 -13.19
N PRO A 205 15.17 8.06 -13.28
CA PRO A 205 15.31 8.90 -12.10
C PRO A 205 14.03 8.86 -11.26
N TYR A 206 14.17 8.96 -9.94
CA TYR A 206 13.03 9.03 -9.03
C TYR A 206 12.15 7.76 -9.04
N ARG A 207 12.74 6.58 -9.26
CA ARG A 207 12.10 5.25 -9.14
C ARG A 207 12.98 4.24 -8.37
N GLN A 208 13.95 4.76 -7.61
CA GLN A 208 15.08 4.02 -7.04
C GLN A 208 15.18 4.21 -5.52
N GLY A 209 14.06 3.98 -4.82
CA GLY A 209 13.95 4.19 -3.38
C GLY A 209 14.61 3.11 -2.53
N ARG A 210 14.52 3.32 -1.21
CA ARG A 210 14.97 2.34 -0.20
C ARG A 210 14.05 1.13 -0.17
N GLY A 211 14.55 -0.02 0.26
CA GLY A 211 13.71 -1.16 0.63
C GLY A 211 12.86 -0.81 1.87
N VAL A 212 13.46 -0.95 3.05
CA VAL A 212 12.91 -0.53 4.34
C VAL A 212 13.57 0.76 4.82
N TRP A 213 12.75 1.70 5.31
CA TRP A 213 13.22 2.86 6.06
C TRP A 213 12.49 2.94 7.41
N ALA A 214 13.16 2.48 8.47
CA ALA A 214 12.65 2.52 9.83
C ALA A 214 12.88 3.91 10.47
N TRP A 215 11.81 4.45 11.05
CA TRP A 215 11.78 5.72 11.78
C TRP A 215 11.51 5.50 13.25
N ASN A 216 11.89 6.42 14.12
CA ASN A 216 11.61 6.36 15.56
C ASN A 216 10.10 6.08 15.86
N PRO A 217 9.76 5.20 16.84
CA PRO A 217 10.66 4.48 17.74
C PRO A 217 11.45 3.35 17.06
N GLY A 218 10.91 2.85 15.95
CA GLY A 218 11.66 2.08 14.99
C GLY A 218 11.78 0.60 15.26
N THR A 219 11.00 0.02 16.17
CA THR A 219 10.96 -1.41 16.43
C THR A 219 10.30 -2.12 15.24
N VAL A 220 11.11 -2.52 14.27
CA VAL A 220 10.67 -3.10 13.00
C VAL A 220 11.30 -4.47 12.82
N GLU A 221 10.47 -5.47 12.57
CA GLU A 221 10.90 -6.83 12.31
C GLU A 221 10.74 -7.14 10.82
N VAL A 222 11.77 -7.69 10.19
CA VAL A 222 11.76 -8.11 8.79
C VAL A 222 12.10 -9.59 8.74
N VAL A 223 11.19 -10.38 8.17
CA VAL A 223 11.23 -11.84 8.19
C VAL A 223 10.90 -12.39 6.80
N ASP A 224 11.62 -13.44 6.38
CA ASP A 224 11.30 -14.23 5.18
C ASP A 224 11.14 -13.37 3.90
N SER A 225 11.90 -12.28 3.79
CA SER A 225 11.63 -11.24 2.80
C SER A 225 12.77 -11.10 1.78
N GLU A 226 12.46 -10.43 0.66
CA GLU A 226 13.33 -10.31 -0.51
C GLU A 226 13.53 -8.84 -0.89
N PHE A 227 14.77 -8.34 -0.85
CA PHE A 227 15.08 -6.93 -1.16
C PHE A 227 16.04 -6.81 -2.36
N ASP A 228 15.50 -6.94 -3.58
CA ASP A 228 16.24 -6.82 -4.84
C ASP A 228 16.36 -5.35 -5.30
N MET A 229 17.28 -4.63 -4.67
CA MET A 229 17.46 -3.19 -4.89
C MET A 229 18.35 -2.85 -6.10
N ASN A 230 18.90 -3.86 -6.79
CA ASN A 230 19.73 -3.74 -8.00
C ASN A 230 20.84 -2.66 -7.94
N GLY A 231 21.48 -2.53 -6.79
CA GLY A 231 22.60 -1.63 -6.51
C GLY A 231 22.22 -0.15 -6.40
N HIS A 232 20.92 0.19 -6.40
CA HIS A 232 20.47 1.57 -6.49
C HIS A 232 20.37 2.28 -5.14
N HIS A 233 20.01 1.56 -4.08
CA HIS A 233 19.86 2.15 -2.75
C HIS A 233 19.96 1.08 -1.66
N TYR A 234 20.06 1.50 -0.40
CA TYR A 234 19.93 0.61 0.77
C TYR A 234 18.62 -0.17 0.76
N SER A 235 18.73 -1.49 0.90
CA SER A 235 17.69 -2.42 1.31
C SER A 235 17.18 -2.09 2.71
N PHE A 236 18.06 -1.73 3.65
CA PHE A 236 17.68 -1.38 5.02
C PHE A 236 18.27 -0.05 5.48
N ARG A 237 17.43 0.89 5.91
CA ARG A 237 17.87 2.14 6.54
C ARG A 237 17.22 2.30 7.91
N ALA A 238 18.05 2.27 8.95
CA ALA A 238 17.63 2.59 10.31
C ALA A 238 17.97 4.07 10.63
N GLY A 239 16.95 4.83 11.02
CA GLY A 239 17.08 6.18 11.57
C GLY A 239 16.61 7.26 10.59
N ALA A 240 16.06 8.33 11.16
CA ALA A 240 15.61 9.48 10.40
C ALA A 240 15.60 10.75 11.25
N ASN A 241 15.91 11.89 10.63
CA ASN A 241 15.83 13.23 11.25
C ASN A 241 16.57 13.38 12.59
N GLY A 242 17.68 12.68 12.78
CA GLY A 242 18.44 12.75 14.02
C GLY A 242 17.98 11.76 15.10
N GLU A 243 16.89 11.02 14.88
CA GLU A 243 16.30 10.10 15.87
C GLU A 243 16.62 8.63 15.56
N PRO A 244 16.86 7.79 16.60
CA PRO A 244 17.19 6.38 16.45
C PRO A 244 15.97 5.49 16.16
N SER A 245 16.25 4.31 15.61
CA SER A 245 15.31 3.20 15.33
C SER A 245 16.02 1.84 15.46
N HIS A 246 15.28 0.73 15.50
CA HIS A 246 15.81 -0.61 15.77
C HIS A 246 15.19 -1.69 14.86
N MET A 247 15.95 -2.19 13.89
CA MET A 247 15.48 -3.30 13.05
C MET A 247 16.05 -4.64 13.49
N THR A 248 15.25 -5.70 13.35
CA THR A 248 15.70 -7.09 13.39
C THR A 248 15.40 -7.73 12.04
N ILE A 249 16.38 -8.42 11.47
CA ILE A 249 16.31 -9.04 10.13
C ILE A 249 16.60 -10.52 10.27
N THR A 250 15.67 -11.38 9.83
CA THR A 250 15.76 -12.85 9.97
C THR A 250 15.29 -13.52 8.68
N ASP A 251 15.95 -14.61 8.28
CA ASP A 251 15.58 -15.41 7.09
C ASP A 251 15.37 -14.56 5.82
N THR A 252 16.11 -13.46 5.66
CA THR A 252 15.86 -12.43 4.63
C THR A 252 17.05 -12.31 3.69
N GLU A 253 16.76 -12.16 2.40
CA GLU A 253 17.76 -11.95 1.35
C GLU A 253 17.72 -10.48 0.89
N TRP A 254 18.88 -9.87 0.68
CA TRP A 254 18.94 -8.48 0.19
C TRP A 254 20.11 -8.23 -0.76
N ASP A 255 19.93 -7.24 -1.64
CA ASP A 255 21.00 -6.76 -2.50
C ASP A 255 22.02 -5.93 -1.67
N ASP A 256 23.28 -6.37 -1.68
CA ASP A 256 24.38 -5.71 -0.98
C ASP A 256 25.18 -4.73 -1.87
N GLY A 257 24.78 -4.56 -3.13
CA GLY A 257 25.48 -3.75 -4.13
C GLY A 257 25.62 -2.27 -3.76
N PHE A 258 24.66 -1.71 -3.03
CA PHE A 258 24.71 -0.32 -2.56
C PHE A 258 25.23 -0.23 -1.12
N ASN A 259 26.54 0.02 -0.96
CA ASN A 259 27.20 0.19 0.35
C ASN A 259 26.94 -0.98 1.33
N GLY A 260 26.84 -2.21 0.85
CA GLY A 260 26.52 -3.39 1.66
C GLY A 260 25.02 -3.63 1.88
N GLY A 261 24.15 -2.81 1.27
CA GLY A 261 22.70 -2.96 1.32
C GLY A 261 22.03 -2.32 2.53
N TRP A 262 22.78 -1.80 3.51
CA TRP A 262 22.18 -1.24 4.72
C TRP A 262 22.95 -0.08 5.35
N THR A 263 22.27 0.68 6.22
CA THR A 263 22.89 1.75 7.00
C THR A 263 22.17 2.01 8.33
N GLU A 264 22.95 2.31 9.36
CA GLU A 264 22.50 2.80 10.66
C GLU A 264 22.82 4.29 10.81
N GLN A 265 21.87 5.08 11.31
CA GLN A 265 22.05 6.50 11.58
C GLN A 265 21.58 6.87 12.97
N SER A 266 22.15 7.93 13.55
CA SER A 266 21.63 8.53 14.80
C SER A 266 21.57 7.57 16.00
N GLY A 267 22.49 6.60 16.09
CA GLY A 267 22.48 5.60 17.16
C GLY A 267 21.45 4.49 16.97
N SER A 268 20.87 4.38 15.77
CA SER A 268 20.02 3.24 15.38
C SER A 268 20.82 1.95 15.31
N THR A 269 20.11 0.82 15.37
CA THR A 269 20.70 -0.52 15.21
C THR A 269 19.93 -1.38 14.22
N ILE A 270 20.63 -2.27 13.53
CA ILE A 270 20.10 -3.36 12.72
C ILE A 270 20.74 -4.65 13.22
N ALA A 271 19.92 -5.53 13.79
CA ALA A 271 20.34 -6.86 14.21
C ALA A 271 20.04 -7.86 13.10
N PHE A 272 21.09 -8.43 12.49
CA PHE A 272 20.96 -9.54 11.55
C PHE A 272 21.03 -10.86 12.32
N GLU A 273 19.93 -11.59 12.34
CA GLU A 273 19.84 -12.91 12.96
C GLU A 273 20.16 -14.04 11.95
N SER A 274 19.67 -15.26 12.19
CA SER A 274 19.95 -16.42 11.33
C SER A 274 19.21 -16.38 10.00
N GLY A 275 19.73 -17.15 9.03
CA GLY A 275 19.06 -17.44 7.75
C GLY A 275 19.14 -16.35 6.69
N ASN A 276 19.84 -15.27 6.99
CA ASN A 276 20.05 -14.13 6.12
C ASN A 276 21.06 -14.41 4.98
N GLY A 277 20.85 -13.76 3.83
CA GLY A 277 21.73 -13.87 2.65
C GLY A 277 21.73 -12.62 1.76
N THR A 278 22.45 -12.68 0.64
CA THR A 278 22.60 -11.56 -0.30
C THR A 278 22.27 -11.88 -1.76
N ASN A 279 21.40 -12.87 -2.00
CA ASN A 279 20.95 -13.28 -3.33
C ASN A 279 19.42 -13.16 -3.47
N PRO A 280 18.88 -11.93 -3.38
CA PRO A 280 17.45 -11.73 -3.35
C PRO A 280 16.77 -12.15 -4.66
N GLN A 281 15.52 -12.55 -4.57
CA GLN A 281 14.66 -12.91 -5.69
C GLN A 281 13.56 -11.87 -5.88
N ASN A 282 13.51 -11.28 -7.06
CA ASN A 282 12.38 -10.44 -7.45
C ASN A 282 11.23 -11.29 -7.97
N GLN A 283 10.43 -11.81 -7.04
CA GLN A 283 9.21 -12.58 -7.33
C GLN A 283 8.05 -11.97 -6.53
N VAL A 284 6.93 -11.73 -7.19
CA VAL A 284 5.71 -11.31 -6.49
C VAL A 284 5.27 -12.46 -5.57
N PRO A 285 5.02 -12.23 -4.26
CA PRO A 285 4.61 -13.29 -3.34
C PRO A 285 3.37 -14.04 -3.81
N ASP A 286 3.27 -15.31 -3.45
CA ASP A 286 2.14 -16.16 -3.81
C ASP A 286 0.80 -15.52 -3.37
N GLY A 287 -0.14 -15.42 -4.31
CA GLY A 287 -1.46 -14.82 -4.09
C GLY A 287 -1.48 -13.29 -4.09
N CYS A 288 -0.34 -12.61 -4.07
CA CYS A 288 -0.29 -11.16 -4.24
C CYS A 288 -0.66 -10.79 -5.70
N PRO A 289 -1.57 -9.82 -5.93
CA PRO A 289 -2.07 -9.52 -7.26
C PRO A 289 -0.94 -9.00 -8.17
N THR A 290 -0.92 -9.46 -9.43
CA THR A 290 0.05 -9.03 -10.45
C THR A 290 -0.57 -8.10 -11.51
N SER A 291 -1.87 -7.87 -11.40
CA SER A 291 -2.65 -6.98 -12.25
C SER A 291 -3.93 -6.55 -11.53
N ALA A 292 -4.60 -5.52 -12.06
CA ALA A 292 -5.89 -5.06 -11.55
C ALA A 292 -6.96 -6.17 -11.55
N GLY A 293 -6.89 -7.15 -12.44
CA GLY A 293 -7.86 -8.24 -12.50
C GLY A 293 -7.63 -9.33 -11.46
N ASP A 294 -6.40 -9.50 -10.97
CA ASP A 294 -6.03 -10.59 -10.06
C ASP A 294 -6.59 -10.40 -8.66
N VAL A 295 -6.99 -9.17 -8.30
CA VAL A 295 -7.62 -8.88 -7.00
C VAL A 295 -8.98 -9.57 -6.80
N PHE A 296 -9.54 -10.20 -7.84
CA PHE A 296 -10.83 -10.89 -7.79
C PHE A 296 -10.73 -12.41 -8.01
N ALA A 297 -9.51 -12.95 -8.14
CA ALA A 297 -9.24 -14.35 -8.49
C ALA A 297 -9.37 -15.32 -7.31
#